data_AF-A0A962LQ47-F1
#
_entry.id   AF-A0A962LQ47-F1
#
_cell.length_a   1.000
_cell.length_b   1.000
_cell.length_c   1.000
_cell.angle_alpha   90.00
_cell.angle_beta   90.00
_cell.angle_gamma   90.00
#
_symmetry.space_group_name_H-M   'P 1'
#
loop_
_entity.id
_entity.type
_entity.pdbx_description
1 polymer ?
#
loop_
_entity_poly.entity_id
_entity_poly.type
_entity_poly.pdbx_seq_one_letter_code
_entity_poly.pdbx_strand_id
1 'polypeptide(L)'
;MQVLIAELQTRWQAMFTALVAGDDVSPAQRLRTEGLMEAAVLMSVATPAALTDAMDRCYQSAYGCSIADHFGADWQDFFPFPQIPAMAKRAPVYPSTKD
;
A
#
# COMPACT_ATOMS: atom_id res chain seq x y z
N MET A 1 0.31 -21.74 -3.97
CA MET A 1 0.44 -20.76 -2.86
C MET A 1 1.52 -19.72 -3.11
N GLN A 2 2.71 -20.09 -3.59
CA GLN A 2 3.75 -19.14 -3.99
C GLN A 2 3.29 -18.13 -5.06
N VAL A 3 2.40 -18.56 -5.96
CA VAL A 3 1.73 -17.70 -6.96
C VAL A 3 0.96 -16.54 -6.30
N LEU A 4 0.26 -16.77 -5.19
CA LEU A 4 -0.52 -15.73 -4.52
C LEU A 4 0.38 -14.66 -3.90
N ILE A 5 1.48 -15.07 -3.27
CA ILE A 5 2.46 -14.13 -2.70
C ILE A 5 3.15 -13.32 -3.79
N ALA A 6 3.52 -13.95 -4.91
CA ALA A 6 4.11 -13.27 -6.05
C ALA A 6 3.15 -12.25 -6.68
N GLU A 7 1.86 -12.60 -6.77
CA GLU A 7 0.82 -11.69 -7.26
C GLU A 7 0.63 -10.48 -6.33
N LEU A 8 0.62 -10.70 -5.01
CA LEU A 8 0.55 -9.61 -4.03
C LEU A 8 1.74 -8.66 -4.16
N GLN A 9 2.97 -9.20 -4.27
CA GLN A 9 4.17 -8.41 -4.50
C GLN A 9 4.09 -7.57 -5.78
N THR A 10 3.66 -8.19 -6.88
CA THR A 10 3.49 -7.50 -8.17
C THR A 10 2.50 -6.35 -8.06
N ARG A 11 1.37 -6.56 -7.36
CA ARG A 11 0.35 -5.52 -7.17
C ARG A 11 0.84 -4.37 -6.30
N TRP A 12 1.49 -4.66 -5.17
CA TRP A 12 2.06 -3.62 -4.31
C TRP A 12 3.10 -2.80 -5.06
N GLN A 13 4.01 -3.46 -5.78
CA GLN A 13 5.03 -2.78 -6.57
C GLN A 13 4.40 -1.85 -7.62
N ALA A 14 3.38 -2.32 -8.34
CA ALA A 14 2.67 -1.51 -9.32
C ALA A 14 1.97 -0.29 -8.68
N MET A 15 1.27 -0.48 -7.55
CA MET A 15 0.59 0.61 -6.85
C MET A 15 1.57 1.65 -6.33
N PHE A 16 2.62 1.23 -5.63
CA PHE A 16 3.58 2.19 -5.04
C PHE A 16 4.42 2.88 -6.12
N THR A 17 4.76 2.20 -7.21
CA THR A 17 5.44 2.84 -8.35
C THR A 17 4.56 3.93 -8.98
N ALA A 18 3.26 3.66 -9.17
CA ALA A 18 2.32 4.66 -9.70
C ALA A 18 2.21 5.88 -8.76
N LEU A 19 2.06 5.65 -7.45
CA LEU A 19 1.98 6.75 -6.48
C LEU A 19 3.26 7.58 -6.40
N VAL A 20 4.45 6.95 -6.54
CA VAL A 20 5.73 7.67 -6.63
C VAL A 20 5.79 8.53 -7.88
N ALA A 21 5.25 8.07 -9.00
CA ALA A 21 5.15 8.84 -10.25
C ALA A 21 4.14 10.00 -10.15
N GLY A 22 3.33 10.07 -9.09
CA GLY A 22 2.27 11.05 -8.92
C GLY A 22 0.95 10.65 -9.56
N ASP A 23 0.82 9.40 -10.02
CA ASP A 23 -0.41 8.85 -10.54
C ASP A 23 -1.35 8.40 -9.41
N ASP A 24 -2.65 8.36 -9.71
CA ASP A 24 -3.65 7.80 -8.81
C ASP A 24 -3.69 6.27 -8.88
N VAL A 25 -3.92 5.63 -7.73
CA VAL A 25 -4.26 4.21 -7.65
C VAL A 25 -5.77 4.07 -7.56
N SER A 26 -6.36 3.33 -8.50
CA SER A 26 -7.81 3.12 -8.49
C SER A 26 -8.27 2.40 -7.21
N PRO A 27 -9.41 2.79 -6.61
CA PRO A 27 -9.94 2.09 -5.44
C PRO A 27 -10.14 0.59 -5.66
N ALA A 28 -10.56 0.20 -6.88
CA ALA A 28 -10.79 -1.19 -7.23
C ALA A 28 -9.50 -2.03 -7.26
N GLN A 29 -8.35 -1.46 -7.62
CA GLN A 29 -7.08 -2.15 -7.56
C GLN A 29 -6.64 -2.37 -6.10
N ARG A 30 -6.77 -1.33 -5.28
CA ARG A 30 -6.45 -1.39 -3.86
C ARG A 30 -7.31 -2.43 -3.13
N LEU A 31 -8.63 -2.32 -3.21
CA LEU A 31 -9.58 -3.22 -2.53
C LEU A 31 -9.42 -4.69 -2.96
N ARG A 32 -9.13 -4.96 -4.24
CA ARG A 32 -8.85 -6.33 -4.68
C ARG A 32 -7.55 -6.88 -4.10
N THR A 33 -6.54 -6.04 -3.92
CA THR A 33 -5.27 -6.45 -3.31
C THR A 33 -5.45 -6.72 -1.82
N GLU A 34 -6.19 -5.85 -1.11
CA GLU A 34 -6.57 -6.03 0.29
C GLU A 34 -7.34 -7.36 0.50
N GLY A 35 -8.32 -7.66 -0.35
CA GLY A 35 -9.03 -8.94 -0.29
C GLY A 35 -8.15 -10.17 -0.57
N LEU A 36 -7.12 -10.05 -1.42
CA LEU A 36 -6.14 -11.12 -1.62
C LEU A 36 -5.23 -11.33 -0.40
N MET A 37 -4.92 -10.25 0.34
CA MET A 37 -4.19 -10.35 1.60
C MET A 37 -5.00 -11.12 2.64
N GLU A 38 -6.29 -10.80 2.80
CA GLU A 38 -7.18 -11.55 3.68
C GLU A 38 -7.29 -13.01 3.27
N ALA A 39 -7.46 -13.30 1.97
CA ALA A 39 -7.51 -14.66 1.45
C ALA A 39 -6.23 -15.45 1.77
N ALA A 40 -5.06 -14.84 1.65
CA ALA A 40 -3.79 -15.48 2.00
C ALA A 40 -3.74 -15.87 3.49
N VAL A 41 -4.27 -15.03 4.38
CA VAL A 41 -4.36 -15.33 5.82
C VAL A 41 -5.38 -16.43 6.08
N LEU A 42 -6.58 -16.35 5.50
CA LEU A 42 -7.64 -17.36 5.66
C LEU A 42 -7.19 -18.75 5.19
N MET A 43 -6.37 -18.81 4.14
CA MET A 43 -5.81 -20.04 3.61
C MET A 43 -4.55 -20.51 4.34
N SER A 44 -4.14 -19.85 5.43
CA SER A 44 -2.92 -20.14 6.19
C SER A 44 -1.64 -20.10 5.33
N VAL A 45 -1.63 -19.27 4.27
CA VAL A 45 -0.47 -19.05 3.39
C VAL A 45 0.56 -18.14 4.05
N ALA A 46 0.07 -17.12 4.77
CA ALA A 46 0.89 -16.13 5.45
C ALA A 46 0.15 -15.60 6.68
N THR A 47 0.88 -14.99 7.61
CA THR A 47 0.29 -14.24 8.72
C THR A 47 0.07 -12.79 8.30
N PRO A 48 -0.84 -12.05 8.97
CA PRO A 48 -1.00 -10.61 8.75
C PRO A 48 0.34 -9.86 8.84
N ALA A 49 1.13 -10.11 9.89
CA ALA A 49 2.44 -9.49 10.08
C ALA A 49 3.39 -9.77 8.91
N ALA A 50 3.47 -11.01 8.43
CA ALA A 50 4.34 -11.36 7.30
C ALA A 50 3.94 -10.64 6.01
N LEU A 51 2.63 -10.44 5.77
CA LEU A 51 2.14 -9.69 4.61
C LEU A 51 2.40 -8.19 4.76
N THR A 52 2.20 -7.63 5.97
CA THR A 52 2.52 -6.24 6.25
C THR A 52 4.01 -5.95 6.04
N ASP A 53 4.91 -6.80 6.54
CA ASP A 53 6.35 -6.67 6.32
C ASP A 53 6.73 -6.80 4.84
N ALA A 54 6.05 -7.68 4.10
CA ALA A 54 6.28 -7.84 2.67
C ALA A 54 5.82 -6.59 1.87
N MET A 55 4.68 -6.03 2.24
CA MET A 55 4.18 -4.79 1.68
C MET A 55 5.13 -3.63 1.96
N ASP A 56 5.64 -3.50 3.20
CA ASP A 56 6.59 -2.44 3.57
C ASP A 56 7.91 -2.55 2.77
N ARG A 57 8.41 -3.76 2.51
CA ARG A 57 9.55 -3.95 1.60
C ARG A 57 9.27 -3.49 0.18
N CYS A 58 8.08 -3.76 -0.36
CA CYS A 58 7.68 -3.25 -1.67
C CYS A 58 7.55 -1.72 -1.67
N TYR A 59 7.04 -1.15 -0.58
CA TYR A 59 6.95 0.30 -0.38
C TYR A 59 8.34 0.94 -0.37
N GLN A 60 9.25 0.40 0.44
CA GLN A 60 10.64 0.84 0.53
C GLN A 60 11.37 0.73 -0.80
N SER A 61 11.11 -0.32 -1.57
CA SER A 61 11.69 -0.44 -2.91
C SER A 61 11.22 0.65 -3.88
N ALA A 62 10.02 1.20 -3.71
CA ALA A 62 9.48 2.24 -4.58
C ALA A 62 9.83 3.66 -4.07
N TYR A 63 9.67 3.90 -2.77
CA TYR A 63 9.84 5.22 -2.15
C TYR A 63 11.25 5.49 -1.62
N GLY A 64 12.07 4.46 -1.40
CA GLY A 64 13.39 4.57 -0.78
C GLY A 64 13.36 4.66 0.76
N CYS A 65 12.17 4.61 1.38
CA CYS A 65 11.96 4.65 2.83
C CYS A 65 10.78 3.73 3.22
N SER A 66 10.68 3.38 4.49
CA SER A 66 9.58 2.56 5.01
C SER A 66 8.25 3.34 5.06
N ILE A 67 7.14 2.62 5.22
CA ILE A 67 5.83 3.23 5.51
C ILE A 67 5.90 4.04 6.81
N ALA A 68 6.61 3.53 7.81
CA ALA A 68 6.76 4.21 9.09
C ALA A 68 7.49 5.56 8.97
N ASP A 69 8.40 5.71 8.01
CA ASP A 69 9.08 6.98 7.74
C ASP A 69 8.12 8.06 7.22
N HIS A 70 7.05 7.67 6.52
CA HIS A 70 6.03 8.61 6.01
C HIS A 70 4.85 8.82 6.94
N PHE A 71 4.42 7.78 7.67
CA PHE A 71 3.17 7.80 8.44
C PHE A 71 3.37 7.68 9.96
N GLY A 72 4.62 7.53 10.42
CA GLY A 72 4.97 7.32 11.83
C GLY A 72 5.00 5.84 12.23
N ALA A 73 5.60 5.52 13.38
CA ALA A 73 5.73 4.15 13.86
C ALA A 73 4.37 3.47 14.09
N ASP A 74 3.35 4.23 14.51
CA ASP A 74 2.01 3.75 14.82
C ASP A 74 1.07 3.78 13.61
N TRP A 75 1.61 3.79 12.38
CA TRP A 75 0.81 3.92 11.16
C TRP A 75 -0.29 2.86 11.01
N GLN A 76 -0.10 1.67 11.60
CA GLN A 76 -1.06 0.57 11.56
C GLN A 76 -2.34 0.85 12.36
N ASP A 77 -2.33 1.82 13.28
CA ASP A 77 -3.54 2.25 13.98
C ASP A 77 -4.50 2.98 13.04
N PHE A 78 -3.98 3.59 11.97
CA PHE A 78 -4.74 4.31 10.96
C PHE A 78 -5.05 3.45 9.73
N PHE A 79 -4.20 2.46 9.45
CA PHE A 79 -4.35 1.51 8.35
C PHE A 79 -4.22 0.08 8.88
N PRO A 80 -5.19 -0.41 9.66
CA PRO A 80 -5.15 -1.76 10.20
C PRO A 80 -5.20 -2.78 9.06
N PHE A 81 -4.51 -3.92 9.22
CA PHE A 81 -4.57 -5.02 8.25
C PHE A 81 -6.04 -5.34 7.89
N PRO A 82 -6.39 -5.51 6.60
CA PRO A 82 -5.51 -5.61 5.43
C PRO A 82 -5.22 -4.28 4.70
N GLN A 83 -5.58 -3.13 5.28
CA GLN A 83 -5.62 -1.86 4.56
C GLN A 83 -4.24 -1.42 4.05
N ILE A 84 -4.20 -0.96 2.80
CA ILE A 84 -2.98 -0.47 2.16
C ILE A 84 -2.95 1.07 2.25
N PRO A 85 -1.87 1.69 2.77
CA PRO A 85 -1.72 3.15 2.86
C PRO A 85 -1.37 3.78 1.49
N ALA A 86 -2.16 3.47 0.46
CA ALA A 86 -1.98 3.90 -0.93
C ALA A 86 -2.63 5.28 -1.18
N MET A 87 -2.22 6.29 -0.42
CA MET A 87 -2.72 7.66 -0.56
C MET A 87 -1.82 8.47 -1.50
N ALA A 88 -2.38 9.05 -2.55
CA ALA A 88 -1.65 9.98 -3.42
C ALA A 88 -1.28 11.25 -2.63
N LYS A 89 -0.12 11.84 -2.95
CA LYS A 89 0.20 13.18 -2.44
C LYS A 89 -0.85 14.15 -2.95
N ARG A 90 -1.46 14.91 -2.04
CA ARG A 90 -2.46 15.92 -2.40
C ARG A 90 -1.83 16.91 -3.38
N ALA A 91 -2.47 17.08 -4.54
CA ALA A 91 -2.05 18.09 -5.50
C ALA A 91 -2.04 19.49 -4.84
N PRO A 92 -1.06 20.35 -5.16
CA PRO A 92 -1.04 21.71 -4.63
C PRO A 92 -2.29 22.46 -5.10
N VAL A 93 -3.10 22.89 -4.14
CA VAL A 93 -4.29 23.71 -4.40
C VAL A 93 -3.85 25.16 -4.34
N TYR A 94 -3.84 25.85 -5.47
CA TYR A 94 -3.64 27.29 -5.52
C TYR A 94 -5.00 27.99 -5.37
N PRO A 95 -5.16 28.95 -4.43
CA PRO A 95 -6.40 29.70 -4.30
C PRO A 95 -6.65 30.52 -5.58
N SER A 96 -7.84 30.37 -6.17
CA SER A 96 -8.26 31.08 -7.38
C SER A 96 -8.78 32.50 -7.10
N THR A 97 -8.86 32.90 -5.84
CA THR A 97 -9.30 34.22 -5.39
C THR A 97 -8.26 34.83 -4.46
N LYS A 98 -7.93 36.10 -4.66
CA LYS A 98 -7.23 36.93 -3.67
C LYS A 98 -8.23 37.29 -2.58
N ASP A 99 -7.81 37.24 -1.31
CA ASP A 99 -8.55 37.85 -0.19
C ASP A 99 -8.81 39.34 -0.45
#